data_AF-A0A836C0S6-F1
#
_entry.id   AF-A0A836C0S6-F1
#
_cell.length_a   1.000
_cell.length_b   1.000
_cell.length_c   1.000
_cell.angle_alpha   90.00
_cell.angle_beta   90.00
_cell.angle_gamma   90.00
#
_symmetry.space_group_name_H-M   'P 1'
#
loop_
_entity.id
_entity.type
_entity.pdbx_description
1 polymer ?
#
loop_
_entity_poly.entity_id
_entity_poly.type
_entity_poly.pdbx_seq_one_letter_code
_entity_poly.pdbx_strand_id
1 'polypeptide(L)'
;MQLRSRVGLQRACSGSRISRRPAVACTAAVTRDSASTSAPALLAATAAAALIQLSAAGGSFAAPVYDNLPGFGGDSQNVFFQAVEQEKRQRGPDIDDMFDENLMTDDLRKFVDSVMDGKLKPEQYQSERLKMNFRRELDGRVTLRNRQGQWYSVRPDLQVPGFLLLRDQSGAVFFLPPDAEGDGLAQLDLSDDAVVAELFYNTAWQDVMIPMSVRAESGEVQPLRLSEREFREVVSLVEGAEEPELEEP
;
A
#
# COMPACT_ATOMS: atom_id res chain seq x y z
N MET A 1 72.14 -5.40 20.70
CA MET A 1 71.16 -4.55 21.41
C MET A 1 69.96 -4.38 20.52
N GLN A 2 68.91 -5.20 20.69
CA GLN A 2 67.55 -4.87 20.27
C GLN A 2 66.64 -5.92 20.93
N LEU A 3 65.74 -5.40 21.73
CA LEU A 3 64.96 -6.05 22.77
C LEU A 3 63.51 -5.65 22.48
N ARG A 4 62.57 -6.57 22.74
CA ARG A 4 61.11 -6.37 22.87
C ARG A 4 60.33 -6.38 21.55
N SER A 5 59.12 -6.94 21.48
CA SER A 5 58.33 -7.73 22.42
C SER A 5 57.24 -8.45 21.62
N ARG A 6 57.03 -9.74 21.91
CA ARG A 6 55.90 -10.53 21.41
C ARG A 6 54.63 -10.08 22.11
N VAL A 7 53.64 -9.62 21.36
CA VAL A 7 52.26 -9.42 21.83
C VAL A 7 51.53 -10.74 21.65
N GLY A 8 51.18 -11.38 22.77
CA GLY A 8 50.35 -12.58 22.80
C GLY A 8 48.89 -12.22 22.61
N LEU A 9 48.24 -12.85 21.61
CA LEU A 9 46.79 -12.94 21.49
C LEU A 9 46.24 -13.70 22.71
N GLN A 10 45.44 -13.03 23.55
CA GLN A 10 44.51 -13.72 24.43
C GLN A 10 43.15 -13.82 23.76
N ARG A 11 42.80 -15.06 23.44
CA ARG A 11 41.54 -15.53 22.88
C ARG A 11 40.62 -15.82 24.07
N ALA A 12 39.68 -14.93 24.37
CA ALA A 12 38.64 -15.18 25.37
C ALA A 12 37.40 -15.74 24.67
N CYS A 13 37.27 -17.06 24.71
CA CYS A 13 36.02 -17.77 24.43
C CYS A 13 35.06 -17.49 25.59
N SER A 14 34.06 -16.62 25.41
CA SER A 14 32.98 -16.49 26.39
C SER A 14 31.86 -17.44 26.02
N GLY A 15 31.67 -18.45 26.87
CA GLY A 15 30.83 -19.60 26.66
C GLY A 15 29.34 -19.30 26.76
N SER A 16 28.62 -19.98 25.89
CA SER A 16 27.17 -20.18 25.87
C SER A 16 26.65 -20.65 27.23
N ARG A 17 25.68 -19.93 27.81
CA ARG A 17 24.78 -20.49 28.84
C ARG A 17 23.39 -20.65 28.26
N ILE A 18 23.10 -21.89 27.88
CA ILE A 18 21.77 -22.40 27.56
C ILE A 18 21.00 -22.48 28.89
N SER A 19 20.06 -21.56 29.10
CA SER A 19 19.12 -21.63 30.22
C SER A 19 17.88 -22.40 29.77
N ARG A 20 17.85 -23.71 30.09
CA ARG A 20 16.64 -24.54 30.00
C ARG A 20 15.69 -24.13 31.12
N ARG A 21 14.46 -23.72 30.76
CA ARG A 21 13.33 -23.74 31.69
C ARG A 21 12.21 -24.64 31.14
N PRO A 22 11.56 -25.42 32.01
CA PRO A 22 10.68 -26.53 31.63
C PRO A 22 9.30 -26.06 31.16
N ALA A 23 8.75 -26.86 30.24
CA ALA A 23 7.36 -26.83 29.82
C ALA A 23 6.45 -27.22 30.99
N VAL A 24 5.45 -26.38 31.28
CA VAL A 24 4.31 -26.76 32.11
C VAL A 24 3.17 -27.08 31.17
N ALA A 25 2.92 -28.38 31.01
CA ALA A 25 1.71 -28.91 30.41
C ALA A 25 0.58 -28.84 31.45
N CYS A 26 -0.47 -28.10 31.16
CA CYS A 26 -1.75 -28.23 31.85
C CYS A 26 -2.73 -28.93 30.90
N THR A 27 -2.82 -30.25 31.05
CA THR A 27 -3.93 -31.06 30.58
C THR A 27 -4.99 -31.12 31.67
N ALA A 28 -6.18 -30.59 31.39
CA ALA A 28 -7.40 -30.97 32.09
C ALA A 28 -8.49 -31.17 31.05
N ALA A 29 -8.85 -32.44 30.86
CA ALA A 29 -10.11 -32.85 30.27
C ALA A 29 -11.27 -32.46 31.20
N VAL A 30 -12.50 -32.38 30.66
CA VAL A 30 -13.70 -33.08 31.14
C VAL A 30 -14.97 -32.43 30.55
N THR A 31 -15.52 -33.17 29.58
CA THR A 31 -16.92 -33.58 29.34
C THR A 31 -18.11 -32.62 29.39
N ARG A 32 -19.09 -33.00 28.54
CA ARG A 32 -20.56 -32.79 28.58
C ARG A 32 -21.08 -31.51 27.95
N ASP A 33 -22.29 -31.49 27.42
CA ASP A 33 -23.13 -32.44 26.69
C ASP A 33 -24.34 -31.59 26.28
N SER A 34 -24.89 -31.88 25.10
CA SER A 34 -26.31 -31.76 24.75
C SER A 34 -27.02 -30.40 24.55
N ALA A 35 -27.93 -30.47 23.56
CA ALA A 35 -29.11 -29.65 23.24
C ALA A 35 -28.85 -28.57 22.17
N SER A 36 -29.17 -28.79 20.89
CA SER A 36 -30.47 -29.15 20.28
C SER A 36 -31.57 -28.16 20.66
N THR A 37 -31.82 -27.15 19.82
CA THR A 37 -33.19 -26.68 19.56
C THR A 37 -33.28 -25.96 18.21
N SER A 38 -34.05 -26.59 17.32
CA SER A 38 -35.03 -26.00 16.38
C SER A 38 -34.65 -24.82 15.49
N ALA A 39 -34.70 -25.10 14.19
CA ALA A 39 -35.07 -24.20 13.11
C ALA A 39 -36.32 -23.34 13.44
N PRO A 40 -36.49 -22.24 12.69
CA PRO A 40 -37.72 -22.09 11.94
C PRO A 40 -37.46 -22.05 10.44
N ALA A 41 -38.36 -22.74 9.74
CA ALA A 41 -38.49 -22.74 8.31
C ALA A 41 -39.23 -21.47 7.83
N LEU A 42 -39.12 -21.25 6.52
CA LEU A 42 -40.03 -20.50 5.64
C LEU A 42 -39.98 -18.98 5.76
N LEU A 43 -39.50 -18.33 4.70
CA LEU A 43 -40.42 -17.80 3.68
C LEU A 43 -39.66 -17.54 2.38
N ALA A 44 -40.14 -18.18 1.32
CA ALA A 44 -39.78 -17.89 -0.05
C ALA A 44 -40.32 -16.50 -0.42
N ALA A 45 -39.44 -15.61 -0.88
CA ALA A 45 -39.82 -14.42 -1.63
C ALA A 45 -39.22 -14.56 -3.03
N THR A 46 -39.98 -15.19 -3.91
CA THR A 46 -39.83 -15.10 -5.35
C THR A 46 -40.09 -13.66 -5.77
N ALA A 47 -39.05 -12.90 -6.11
CA ALA A 47 -39.17 -11.58 -6.71
C ALA A 47 -38.42 -11.56 -8.04
N ALA A 48 -39.22 -11.71 -9.10
CA ALA A 48 -39.02 -11.28 -10.48
C ALA A 48 -37.58 -11.03 -10.96
N ALA A 49 -37.04 -12.00 -11.70
CA ALA A 49 -36.04 -11.73 -12.71
C ALA A 49 -36.62 -10.76 -13.75
N ALA A 50 -36.25 -9.49 -13.67
CA ALA A 50 -36.47 -8.53 -14.73
C ALA A 50 -35.51 -8.88 -15.89
N LEU A 51 -36.01 -9.67 -16.83
CA LEU A 51 -35.44 -9.82 -18.16
C LEU A 51 -35.51 -8.44 -18.85
N ILE A 52 -34.44 -7.67 -18.75
CA ILE A 52 -34.21 -6.52 -19.62
C ILE A 52 -33.96 -7.11 -21.01
N GLN A 53 -35.01 -7.11 -21.84
CA GLN A 53 -34.89 -7.28 -23.27
C GLN A 53 -34.04 -6.13 -23.81
N LEU A 54 -32.76 -6.40 -24.05
CA LEU A 54 -31.91 -5.62 -24.94
C LEU A 54 -32.51 -5.75 -26.34
N SER A 55 -33.36 -4.80 -26.71
CA SER A 55 -33.72 -4.56 -28.11
C SER A 55 -32.46 -4.10 -28.83
N ALA A 56 -31.85 -5.02 -29.54
CA ALA A 56 -30.86 -4.73 -30.58
C ALA A 56 -31.54 -3.95 -31.71
N ALA A 57 -31.70 -2.64 -31.54
CA ALA A 57 -31.86 -1.74 -32.64
C ALA A 57 -30.49 -1.64 -33.32
N GLY A 58 -30.34 -2.39 -34.42
CA GLY A 58 -29.25 -2.23 -35.36
C GLY A 58 -29.30 -0.84 -35.98
N GLY A 59 -28.79 0.15 -35.24
CA GLY A 59 -28.29 1.38 -35.83
C GLY A 59 -27.00 1.01 -36.55
N SER A 60 -27.09 0.87 -37.87
CA SER A 60 -25.91 1.00 -38.73
C SER A 60 -25.33 2.39 -38.46
N PHE A 61 -24.42 2.49 -37.49
CA PHE A 61 -23.46 3.58 -37.46
C PHE A 61 -22.57 3.35 -38.68
N ALA A 62 -23.01 3.90 -39.81
CA ALA A 62 -22.09 4.27 -40.85
C ALA A 62 -21.07 5.19 -40.18
N ALA A 63 -19.90 4.63 -39.85
CA ALA A 63 -18.75 5.45 -39.55
C ALA A 63 -18.68 6.46 -40.69
N PRO A 64 -18.69 7.78 -40.41
CA PRO A 64 -18.41 8.74 -41.46
C PRO A 64 -17.09 8.31 -42.08
N VAL A 65 -17.18 7.93 -43.35
CA VAL A 65 -16.05 7.61 -44.20
C VAL A 65 -15.24 8.89 -44.27
N TYR A 66 -14.26 9.04 -43.37
CA TYR A 66 -13.28 10.13 -43.35
C TYR A 66 -12.27 9.98 -44.49
N ASP A 67 -12.72 9.53 -45.65
CA ASP A 67 -11.85 9.11 -46.75
C ASP A 67 -11.67 10.21 -47.81
N ASN A 68 -12.05 11.47 -47.50
CA ASN A 68 -11.78 12.61 -48.35
C ASN A 68 -11.72 13.94 -47.57
N LEU A 69 -10.91 13.98 -46.51
CA LEU A 69 -10.37 15.27 -46.06
C LEU A 69 -9.14 15.61 -46.94
N PRO A 70 -9.19 16.69 -47.75
CA PRO A 70 -8.03 17.13 -48.51
C PRO A 70 -6.96 17.60 -47.53
N GLY A 71 -5.88 16.84 -47.36
CA GLY A 71 -4.76 17.19 -46.48
C GLY A 71 -4.09 16.06 -45.70
N PHE A 72 -4.54 14.81 -45.83
CA PHE A 72 -3.87 13.63 -45.24
C PHE A 72 -2.89 12.93 -46.20
N GLY A 73 -2.37 13.66 -47.19
CA GLY A 73 -1.23 13.19 -47.97
C GLY A 73 0.05 13.48 -47.21
N GLY A 74 0.67 12.44 -46.65
CA GLY A 74 2.12 12.16 -46.54
C GLY A 74 3.14 13.22 -46.12
N ASP A 75 2.77 14.48 -45.93
CA ASP A 75 3.68 15.57 -45.63
C ASP A 75 3.75 15.73 -44.11
N SER A 76 4.95 15.57 -43.57
CA SER A 76 5.32 15.71 -42.15
C SER A 76 5.17 17.15 -41.60
N GLN A 77 4.34 17.98 -42.23
CA GLN A 77 4.08 19.37 -41.88
C GLN A 77 2.57 19.65 -41.72
N ASN A 78 1.82 18.70 -41.15
CA ASN A 78 0.43 18.98 -40.78
C ASN A 78 0.40 20.05 -39.68
N VAL A 79 -0.15 21.22 -40.01
CA VAL A 79 -0.28 22.38 -39.11
C VAL A 79 -1.03 22.01 -37.82
N PHE A 80 -1.94 21.06 -37.92
CA PHE A 80 -2.64 20.49 -36.76
C PHE A 80 -1.68 19.78 -35.80
N PHE A 81 -0.76 18.96 -36.30
CA PHE A 81 0.26 18.32 -35.46
C PHE A 81 1.20 19.33 -34.82
N GLN A 82 1.58 20.39 -35.54
CA GLN A 82 2.38 21.48 -34.96
C GLN A 82 1.63 22.26 -33.90
N ALA A 83 0.33 22.52 -34.09
CA ALA A 83 -0.51 23.18 -33.10
C ALA A 83 -0.66 22.33 -31.82
N VAL A 84 -0.88 21.02 -31.96
CA VAL A 84 -0.95 20.09 -30.82
C VAL A 84 0.39 19.96 -30.11
N GLU A 85 1.52 19.91 -30.83
CA GLU A 85 2.85 19.93 -30.20
C GLU A 85 3.15 21.25 -29.49
N GLN A 86 2.72 22.38 -30.06
CA GLN A 86 2.90 23.69 -29.46
C GLN A 86 2.04 23.87 -28.20
N GLU A 87 0.81 23.34 -28.21
CA GLU A 87 -0.05 23.30 -27.04
C GLU A 87 0.52 22.38 -25.95
N LYS A 88 1.03 21.20 -26.30
CA LYS A 88 1.77 20.32 -25.36
C LYS A 88 3.00 20.99 -24.75
N ARG A 89 3.70 21.86 -25.49
CA ARG A 89 4.86 22.62 -24.96
C ARG A 89 4.46 23.84 -24.12
N GLN A 90 3.26 24.37 -24.34
CA GLN A 90 2.73 25.52 -23.60
C GLN A 90 1.96 25.11 -22.35
N ARG A 91 1.37 23.91 -22.33
CA ARG A 91 0.89 23.27 -21.11
C ARG A 91 2.12 23.06 -20.23
N GLY A 92 2.17 23.75 -19.09
CA GLY A 92 3.15 23.45 -18.06
C GLY A 92 2.97 21.99 -17.62
N PRO A 93 4.00 21.36 -17.01
CA PRO A 93 3.87 19.99 -16.51
C PRO A 93 2.62 19.92 -15.64
N ASP A 94 1.62 19.16 -16.07
CA ASP A 94 0.45 18.92 -15.26
C ASP A 94 0.85 18.03 -14.08
N ILE A 95 0.07 18.04 -13.00
CA ILE A 95 0.34 17.18 -11.85
C ILE A 95 0.34 15.73 -12.35
N ASP A 96 -0.62 15.36 -13.20
CA ASP A 96 -0.73 14.04 -13.82
C ASP A 96 0.50 13.65 -14.66
N ASP A 97 1.14 14.60 -15.36
CA ASP A 97 2.36 14.34 -16.14
C ASP A 97 3.58 14.05 -15.23
N MET A 98 3.59 14.55 -13.99
CA MET A 98 4.63 14.20 -13.00
C MET A 98 4.44 12.79 -12.44
N PHE A 99 3.22 12.24 -12.49
CA PHE A 99 2.93 10.89 -12.04
C PHE A 99 3.08 9.87 -13.18
N ASP A 100 2.67 10.17 -14.42
CA ASP A 100 2.52 9.12 -15.45
C ASP A 100 3.80 8.65 -16.17
N GLU A 101 4.79 9.51 -16.48
CA GLU A 101 5.88 9.11 -17.40
C GLU A 101 7.07 8.38 -16.75
N ASN A 102 7.10 8.20 -15.43
CA ASN A 102 8.24 7.56 -14.73
C ASN A 102 7.82 6.52 -13.65
N LEU A 103 6.55 6.11 -13.63
CA LEU A 103 6.01 5.26 -12.56
C LEU A 103 6.64 3.86 -12.50
N MET A 104 7.24 3.37 -13.59
CA MET A 104 7.89 2.06 -13.69
C MET A 104 9.36 2.22 -14.08
N THR A 105 10.22 2.58 -13.13
CA THR A 105 11.67 2.56 -13.35
C THR A 105 12.12 1.16 -13.76
N ASP A 106 13.21 1.07 -14.52
CA ASP A 106 13.77 -0.24 -14.92
C ASP A 106 14.08 -1.14 -13.72
N ASP A 107 14.40 -0.55 -12.57
CA ASP A 107 14.66 -1.27 -11.34
C ASP A 107 13.37 -1.83 -10.72
N LEU A 108 12.28 -1.05 -10.69
CA LEU A 108 10.97 -1.52 -10.25
C LEU A 108 10.46 -2.66 -11.14
N ARG A 109 10.54 -2.50 -12.47
CA ARG A 109 10.12 -3.54 -13.43
C ARG A 109 10.89 -4.85 -13.21
N LYS A 110 12.21 -4.78 -13.13
CA LYS A 110 13.05 -5.97 -12.86
C LYS A 110 12.70 -6.63 -11.54
N PHE A 111 12.38 -5.84 -10.52
CA PHE A 111 11.98 -6.36 -9.22
C PHE A 111 10.64 -7.11 -9.31
N VAL A 112 9.61 -6.48 -9.88
CA VAL A 112 8.28 -7.09 -10.05
C VAL A 112 8.39 -8.38 -10.87
N ASP A 113 9.09 -8.36 -12.01
CA ASP A 113 9.32 -9.55 -12.84
C ASP A 113 10.02 -10.67 -12.03
N SER A 114 11.02 -10.32 -11.23
CA SER A 114 11.77 -11.32 -10.44
C SER A 114 10.95 -11.93 -9.30
N VAL A 115 10.04 -11.14 -8.71
CA VAL A 115 9.08 -11.60 -7.69
C VAL A 115 8.03 -12.50 -8.32
N MET A 116 7.40 -12.07 -9.42
CA MET A 116 6.35 -12.80 -10.13
C MET A 116 6.84 -14.13 -10.72
N ASP A 117 8.06 -14.13 -11.27
CA ASP A 117 8.67 -15.35 -11.82
C ASP A 117 9.24 -16.28 -10.72
N GLY A 118 9.23 -15.87 -9.45
CA GLY A 118 9.81 -16.65 -8.34
C GLY A 118 11.32 -16.87 -8.48
N LYS A 119 12.02 -15.98 -9.17
CA LYS A 119 13.47 -16.09 -9.46
C LYS A 119 14.35 -15.71 -8.28
N LEU A 120 13.81 -14.98 -7.31
CA LEU A 120 14.56 -14.49 -6.14
C LEU A 120 14.77 -15.61 -5.12
N LYS A 121 16.00 -15.72 -4.62
CA LYS A 121 16.32 -16.58 -3.48
C LYS A 121 15.87 -15.93 -2.16
N PRO A 122 15.53 -16.70 -1.12
CA PRO A 122 15.15 -16.17 0.20
C PRO A 122 16.11 -15.12 0.75
N GLU A 123 17.41 -15.29 0.54
CA GLU A 123 18.44 -14.36 1.03
C GLU A 123 18.47 -13.03 0.24
N GLN A 124 17.97 -13.03 -0.99
CA GLN A 124 17.99 -11.87 -1.90
C GLN A 124 16.78 -10.96 -1.72
N TYR A 125 15.64 -11.50 -1.27
CA TYR A 125 14.41 -10.72 -1.07
C TYR A 125 14.67 -9.47 -0.23
N GLN A 126 15.35 -9.61 0.90
CA GLN A 126 15.57 -8.48 1.79
C GLN A 126 16.43 -7.38 1.13
N SER A 127 17.47 -7.76 0.38
CA SER A 127 18.31 -6.79 -0.31
C SER A 127 17.57 -6.07 -1.42
N GLU A 128 16.70 -6.75 -2.16
CA GLU A 128 15.92 -6.14 -3.24
C GLU A 128 14.81 -5.23 -2.67
N ARG A 129 14.09 -5.67 -1.63
CA ARG A 129 13.09 -4.83 -0.93
C ARG A 129 13.69 -3.51 -0.45
N LEU A 130 14.91 -3.55 0.11
CA LEU A 130 15.61 -2.36 0.58
C LEU A 130 15.94 -1.38 -0.56
N LYS A 131 16.21 -1.85 -1.77
CA LYS A 131 16.37 -0.99 -2.95
C LYS A 131 15.06 -0.32 -3.35
N MET A 132 13.94 -1.00 -3.10
CA MET A 132 12.59 -0.50 -3.36
C MET A 132 12.01 0.34 -2.21
N ASN A 133 12.85 0.79 -1.27
CA ASN A 133 12.45 1.61 -0.13
C ASN A 133 11.45 0.92 0.83
N PHE A 134 11.45 -0.40 0.93
CA PHE A 134 10.67 -1.09 1.96
C PHE A 134 11.41 -2.29 2.56
N ARG A 135 10.87 -2.85 3.63
CA ARG A 135 11.35 -4.12 4.20
C ARG A 135 10.19 -4.83 4.89
N ARG A 136 10.32 -6.16 5.02
CA ARG A 136 9.42 -6.96 5.85
C ARG A 136 10.06 -7.34 7.17
N GLU A 137 9.26 -7.28 8.22
CA GLU A 137 9.60 -7.86 9.52
C GLU A 137 9.32 -9.37 9.54
N LEU A 138 9.83 -10.06 10.56
CA LEU A 138 9.64 -11.50 10.73
C LEU A 138 8.18 -11.89 10.97
N ASP A 139 7.34 -10.93 11.40
CA ASP A 139 5.90 -11.11 11.59
C ASP A 139 5.09 -10.74 10.33
N GLY A 140 5.76 -10.50 9.20
CA GLY A 140 5.13 -10.20 7.91
C GLY A 140 4.76 -8.72 7.71
N ARG A 141 4.95 -7.86 8.72
CA ARG A 141 4.65 -6.43 8.61
C ARG A 141 5.57 -5.74 7.61
N VAL A 142 5.01 -4.74 6.94
CA VAL A 142 5.73 -3.89 6.00
C VAL A 142 6.17 -2.62 6.71
N THR A 143 7.43 -2.24 6.51
CA THR A 143 7.92 -0.91 6.88
C THR A 143 8.47 -0.21 5.63
N LEU A 144 8.06 1.03 5.42
CA LEU A 144 8.46 1.86 4.29
C LEU A 144 9.55 2.83 4.71
N ARG A 145 10.42 3.20 3.77
CA ARG A 145 11.46 4.21 3.95
C ARG A 145 11.04 5.48 3.22
N ASN A 146 11.01 6.59 3.95
CA ASN A 146 10.68 7.89 3.38
C ASN A 146 11.87 8.51 2.62
N ARG A 147 11.68 9.67 1.98
CA ARG A 147 12.73 10.37 1.21
C ARG A 147 13.92 10.79 2.10
N GLN A 148 13.67 11.03 3.39
CA GLN A 148 14.69 11.39 4.38
C GLN A 148 15.37 10.17 5.01
N GLY A 149 15.00 8.96 4.59
CA GLY A 149 15.55 7.71 5.09
C GLY A 149 14.94 7.20 6.41
N GLN A 150 13.89 7.83 6.92
CA GLN A 150 13.13 7.42 8.11
C GLN A 150 12.18 6.26 7.78
N TRP A 151 11.92 5.41 8.77
CA TRP A 151 11.09 4.22 8.59
C TRP A 151 9.68 4.40 9.18
N TYR A 152 8.68 3.98 8.42
CA TYR A 152 7.26 4.02 8.77
C TYR A 152 6.70 2.60 8.79
N SER A 153 6.02 2.22 9.86
CA SER A 153 5.23 0.97 9.89
C SER A 153 3.91 1.17 9.17
N VAL A 154 3.56 0.26 8.27
CA VAL A 154 2.34 0.36 7.45
C VAL A 154 1.44 -0.84 7.69
N ARG A 155 0.13 -0.58 7.73
CA ARG A 155 -0.89 -1.61 7.83
C ARG A 155 -2.19 -1.14 7.15
N PRO A 156 -3.01 -2.08 6.63
CA PRO A 156 -4.38 -1.76 6.27
C PRO A 156 -5.21 -1.44 7.52
N ASP A 157 -6.17 -0.54 7.37
CA ASP A 157 -7.28 -0.42 8.30
C ASP A 157 -8.19 -1.66 8.16
N LEU A 158 -8.60 -2.25 9.28
CA LEU A 158 -9.40 -3.49 9.24
C LEU A 158 -10.90 -3.23 9.08
N GLN A 159 -11.35 -1.99 9.27
CA GLN A 159 -12.76 -1.63 9.20
C GLN A 159 -13.10 -0.90 7.92
N VAL A 160 -12.21 -0.03 7.44
CA VAL A 160 -12.45 0.76 6.23
C VAL A 160 -11.52 0.26 5.09
N PRO A 161 -12.06 -0.47 4.10
CA PRO A 161 -11.27 -0.96 2.97
C PRO A 161 -10.59 0.18 2.21
N GLY A 162 -9.38 -0.08 1.73
CA GLY A 162 -8.59 0.89 0.96
C GLY A 162 -7.82 1.91 1.80
N PHE A 163 -8.12 2.04 3.09
CA PHE A 163 -7.37 2.92 3.98
C PHE A 163 -6.10 2.24 4.48
N LEU A 164 -5.01 2.99 4.47
CA LEU A 164 -3.75 2.56 5.05
C LEU A 164 -3.35 3.49 6.19
N LEU A 165 -2.93 2.88 7.29
CA LEU A 165 -2.39 3.59 8.44
C LEU A 165 -0.87 3.47 8.42
N LEU A 166 -0.20 4.59 8.68
CA LEU A 166 1.25 4.70 8.79
C LEU A 166 1.62 5.22 10.16
N ARG A 167 2.69 4.67 10.73
CA ARG A 167 3.25 5.13 12.00
C ARG A 167 4.73 5.38 11.85
N ASP A 168 5.17 6.58 12.20
CA ASP A 168 6.59 6.93 12.20
C ASP A 168 7.35 6.38 13.42
N GLN A 169 8.63 6.72 13.55
CA GLN A 169 9.44 6.33 14.71
C GLN A 169 9.09 7.10 15.99
N SER A 170 8.51 8.30 15.87
CA SER A 170 8.08 9.11 17.00
C SER A 170 6.75 8.63 17.60
N GLY A 171 6.03 7.77 16.88
CA GLY A 171 4.71 7.26 17.21
C GLY A 171 3.57 8.05 16.58
N ALA A 172 3.84 9.12 15.83
CA ALA A 172 2.81 9.85 15.10
C ALA A 172 2.17 8.96 14.05
N VAL A 173 0.84 9.02 13.99
CA VAL A 173 0.02 8.24 13.06
C VAL A 173 -0.47 9.11 11.93
N PHE A 174 -0.42 8.57 10.73
CA PHE A 174 -0.88 9.18 9.48
C PHE A 174 -1.82 8.20 8.79
N PHE A 175 -2.73 8.71 7.97
CA PHE A 175 -3.51 7.88 7.06
C PHE A 175 -3.21 8.26 5.61
N LEU A 176 -3.28 7.27 4.72
CA LEU A 176 -3.36 7.49 3.28
C LEU A 176 -4.82 7.33 2.87
N PRO A 177 -5.44 8.38 2.31
CA PRO A 177 -6.80 8.27 1.79
C PRO A 177 -6.83 7.29 0.61
N PRO A 178 -7.97 6.63 0.36
CA PRO A 178 -8.18 5.92 -0.89
C PRO A 178 -8.19 6.91 -2.07
N ASP A 179 -7.98 6.39 -3.27
CA ASP A 179 -8.05 7.16 -4.50
C ASP A 179 -9.41 7.87 -4.66
N ALA A 180 -9.37 9.10 -5.16
CA ALA A 180 -10.51 10.01 -5.28
C ALA A 180 -11.58 9.51 -6.25
N GLU A 181 -11.21 8.64 -7.18
CA GLU A 181 -12.14 8.05 -8.16
C GLU A 181 -13.13 7.07 -7.54
N GLY A 182 -12.99 6.72 -6.26
CA GLY A 182 -14.03 6.03 -5.49
C GLY A 182 -14.34 4.60 -5.97
N ASP A 183 -13.60 4.08 -6.95
CA ASP A 183 -13.52 2.64 -7.24
C ASP A 183 -12.76 2.01 -6.07
N GLY A 184 -13.52 1.75 -5.01
CA GLY A 184 -13.05 1.41 -3.68
C GLY A 184 -11.83 0.53 -3.76
N LEU A 185 -10.68 1.11 -3.41
CA LEU A 185 -9.38 0.45 -3.52
C LEU A 185 -9.55 -0.96 -2.98
N ALA A 186 -9.50 -1.92 -3.89
CA ALA A 186 -9.58 -3.33 -3.55
C ALA A 186 -8.60 -3.53 -2.40
N GLN A 187 -9.06 -4.22 -1.35
CA GLN A 187 -8.31 -4.45 -0.13
C GLN A 187 -6.84 -4.70 -0.46
N LEU A 188 -5.98 -3.70 -0.21
CA LEU A 188 -4.60 -3.73 -0.66
C LEU A 188 -3.90 -4.90 0.03
N ASP A 189 -3.49 -5.88 -0.75
CA ASP A 189 -2.78 -7.04 -0.22
C ASP A 189 -1.32 -6.68 0.03
N LEU A 190 -1.06 -6.17 1.23
CA LEU A 190 0.31 -5.90 1.68
C LEU A 190 1.13 -7.19 1.87
N SER A 191 0.59 -8.39 1.64
CA SER A 191 1.37 -9.64 1.64
C SER A 191 2.17 -9.85 0.35
N ASP A 192 1.76 -9.20 -0.75
CA ASP A 192 2.48 -9.23 -2.02
C ASP A 192 3.55 -8.12 -2.08
N ASP A 193 4.79 -8.51 -2.37
CA ASP A 193 5.91 -7.57 -2.52
C ASP A 193 5.81 -6.73 -3.79
N ALA A 194 5.19 -7.26 -4.87
CA ALA A 194 5.01 -6.51 -6.11
C ALA A 194 4.06 -5.33 -5.88
N VAL A 195 2.91 -5.59 -5.24
CA VAL A 195 1.93 -4.56 -4.88
C VAL A 195 2.56 -3.49 -3.98
N VAL A 196 3.31 -3.90 -2.95
CA VAL A 196 3.99 -2.95 -2.06
C VAL A 196 5.02 -2.10 -2.82
N ALA A 197 5.78 -2.71 -3.73
CA ALA A 197 6.76 -1.97 -4.51
C ALA A 197 6.08 -0.97 -5.47
N GLU A 198 5.06 -1.40 -6.21
CA GLU A 198 4.33 -0.55 -7.15
C GLU A 198 3.71 0.68 -6.47
N LEU A 199 3.13 0.49 -5.29
CA LEU A 199 2.48 1.58 -4.56
C LEU A 199 3.46 2.56 -3.91
N PHE A 200 4.57 2.08 -3.35
CA PHE A 200 5.40 2.89 -2.45
C PHE A 200 6.78 3.25 -2.97
N TYR A 201 7.22 2.65 -4.09
CA TYR A 201 8.56 2.85 -4.63
C TYR A 201 8.86 4.32 -4.94
N ASN A 202 7.91 5.01 -5.58
CA ASN A 202 8.07 6.40 -6.02
C ASN A 202 8.09 7.42 -4.87
N THR A 203 7.83 6.98 -3.63
CA THR A 203 7.74 7.83 -2.43
C THR A 203 6.66 8.91 -2.45
N ALA A 204 5.80 8.96 -3.47
CA ALA A 204 4.78 10.00 -3.63
C ALA A 204 3.66 9.91 -2.58
N TRP A 205 3.49 8.74 -1.96
CA TRP A 205 2.64 8.55 -0.79
C TRP A 205 2.92 9.55 0.35
N GLN A 206 4.14 10.11 0.45
CA GLN A 206 4.47 11.12 1.46
C GLN A 206 3.75 12.45 1.22
N ASP A 207 3.39 12.75 -0.02
CA ASP A 207 2.79 14.03 -0.39
C ASP A 207 1.27 14.02 -0.12
N VAL A 208 0.67 12.83 -0.01
CA VAL A 208 -0.77 12.61 0.20
C VAL A 208 -1.11 12.04 1.59
N MET A 209 -0.10 11.78 2.44
CA MET A 209 -0.36 11.31 3.81
C MET A 209 -0.90 12.44 4.67
N ILE A 210 -1.95 12.16 5.45
CA ILE A 210 -2.60 13.14 6.31
C ILE A 210 -2.34 12.76 7.77
N PRO A 211 -1.81 13.68 8.61
CA PRO A 211 -1.58 13.39 10.02
C PRO A 211 -2.91 13.19 10.75
N MET A 212 -2.99 12.13 11.54
CA MET A 212 -4.15 11.90 12.38
C MET A 212 -4.07 12.75 13.64
N SER A 213 -5.21 13.31 14.04
CA SER A 213 -5.35 14.06 15.28
C SER A 213 -6.55 13.59 16.09
N VAL A 214 -6.46 13.74 17.41
CA VAL A 214 -7.55 13.45 18.35
C VAL A 214 -7.82 14.71 19.17
N ARG A 215 -9.09 15.00 19.37
CA ARG A 215 -9.54 16.07 20.25
C ARG A 215 -9.39 15.61 21.71
N ALA A 216 -8.53 16.27 22.47
CA ALA A 216 -8.37 16.03 23.89
C ALA A 216 -9.62 16.46 24.67
N GLU A 217 -9.77 16.00 25.91
CA GLU A 217 -10.87 16.42 26.81
C GLU A 217 -10.91 17.95 27.03
N SER A 218 -9.77 18.62 26.89
CA SER A 218 -9.65 20.09 26.93
C SER A 218 -10.21 20.81 25.70
N GLY A 219 -10.59 20.07 24.65
CA GLY A 219 -10.98 20.61 23.35
C GLY A 219 -9.79 20.92 22.42
N GLU A 220 -8.55 20.73 22.87
CA GLU A 220 -7.36 20.93 22.03
C GLU A 220 -7.17 19.74 21.07
N VAL A 221 -6.87 20.05 19.80
CA VAL A 221 -6.56 19.03 18.78
C VAL A 221 -5.07 18.69 18.86
N GLN A 222 -4.77 17.44 19.21
CA GLN A 222 -3.38 16.96 19.33
C GLN A 222 -3.11 15.82 18.34
N PRO A 223 -1.89 15.71 17.79
CA PRO A 223 -1.55 14.64 16.87
C PRO A 223 -1.65 13.28 17.59
N LEU A 224 -2.31 12.32 16.94
CA LEU A 224 -2.44 10.96 17.47
C LEU A 224 -1.07 10.31 17.53
N ARG A 225 -0.66 9.93 18.74
CA ARG A 225 0.58 9.20 18.98
C ARG A 225 0.29 7.85 19.59
N LEU A 226 0.72 6.81 18.92
CA LEU A 226 0.61 5.44 19.39
C LEU A 226 2.00 4.83 19.58
N SER A 227 2.17 4.04 20.63
CA SER A 227 3.29 3.10 20.70
C SER A 227 3.15 2.06 19.59
N GLU A 228 4.26 1.38 19.28
CA GLU A 228 4.25 0.33 18.27
C GLU A 228 3.26 -0.78 18.65
N ARG A 229 3.22 -1.16 19.94
CA ARG A 229 2.29 -2.17 20.43
C ARG A 229 0.83 -1.74 20.26
N GLU A 230 0.49 -0.52 20.65
CA GLU A 230 -0.88 0.00 20.50
C GLU A 230 -1.26 0.03 19.02
N PHE A 231 -0.39 0.55 18.15
CA PHE A 231 -0.61 0.58 16.72
C PHE A 231 -0.83 -0.80 16.09
N ARG A 232 -0.26 -1.86 16.67
CA ARG A 232 -0.49 -3.25 16.25
C ARG A 232 -1.85 -3.79 16.71
N GLU A 233 -2.36 -3.31 17.84
CA GLU A 233 -3.59 -3.78 18.48
C GLU A 233 -4.85 -3.01 18.02
N VAL A 234 -4.70 -1.79 17.47
CA VAL A 234 -5.84 -1.03 16.96
C VAL A 234 -6.54 -1.77 15.81
N VAL A 235 -7.87 -1.81 15.81
CA VAL A 235 -8.67 -2.38 14.71
C VAL A 235 -8.90 -1.35 13.61
N SER A 236 -9.32 -0.15 14.00
CA SER A 236 -9.63 0.98 13.12
C SER A 236 -9.39 2.29 13.84
N LEU A 237 -8.94 3.30 13.10
CA LEU A 237 -8.77 4.68 13.60
C LEU A 237 -9.61 5.70 12.83
N VAL A 238 -10.10 5.35 11.64
CA VAL A 238 -10.71 6.31 10.72
C VAL A 238 -12.11 6.72 11.17
N GLU A 239 -12.87 5.85 11.84
CA GLU A 239 -14.25 6.16 12.26
C GLU A 239 -14.32 7.18 13.42
N GLY A 240 -13.21 7.40 14.14
CA GLY A 240 -13.13 8.34 15.26
C GLY A 240 -12.27 9.57 14.99
N ALA A 241 -11.65 9.66 13.82
CA ALA A 241 -10.84 10.81 13.44
C ALA A 241 -11.75 11.87 12.82
N GLU A 242 -11.99 12.96 13.53
CA GLU A 242 -12.57 14.16 12.93
C GLU A 242 -11.58 14.67 11.88
N GLU A 243 -11.98 14.67 10.61
CA GLU A 243 -11.24 15.37 9.56
C GLU A 243 -11.12 16.84 9.95
N PRO A 244 -9.92 17.46 9.89
CA PRO A 244 -9.80 18.88 10.15
C PRO A 244 -10.64 19.63 9.11
N GLU A 245 -11.72 20.29 9.57
CA GLU A 245 -12.53 21.14 8.72
C GLU A 245 -11.61 22.18 8.06
N LEU A 246 -11.40 22.04 6.75
CA LEU A 246 -10.73 23.04 5.94
C LEU A 246 -11.63 24.28 5.93
N GLU A 247 -11.31 25.29 6.76
CA GLU A 247 -11.90 26.62 6.64
C GLU A 247 -11.58 27.16 5.24
N GLU A 248 -12.58 27.19 4.35
CA GLU A 248 -12.48 27.90 3.08
C GLU A 248 -12.34 29.42 3.34
N PRO A 249 -11.37 30.10 2.71
CA PRO A 249 -11.11 31.53 2.90
C PRO A 249 -12.16 32.46 2.27
#